data_AF-A0A6P4YVM7-F1
#
_entry.id   AF-A0A6P4YVM7-F1
#
_cell.length_a   1.000
_cell.length_b   1.000
_cell.length_c   1.000
_cell.angle_alpha   90.00
_cell.angle_beta   90.00
_cell.angle_gamma   90.00
#
_symmetry.space_group_name_H-M   'P 1'
#
loop_
_entity.id
_entity.type
_entity.pdbx_description
1 polymer ?
#
loop_
_entity_poly.entity_id
_entity_poly.type
_entity_poly.pdbx_seq_one_letter_code
_entity_poly.pdbx_strand_id
1 'polypeptide(L)'
;MLAKIFTGFCCGFVTVPKLAVSLVVLAVVLKSSSGRMGKLDRQLARISVPLLREGYPLGHYQEALRTHDDWTTQGAAVVVVGKRVTQEDNTIDNNAIHHRRKRKAIRSPHMRWPHGIIPYTFDVTFSSYDQSIVIKAMRHWEEHTCLKFVALGSPQARHLPTDNYIKFVKDRGCWSKVGMFWWTAEQKLSLGNECLQSKYAVAIAVHEMGHAIGFFHEHARPDRNNYVTIQWDNIRWGRYRHFFRFGYNMIDTFDVPYDYLSIMHYADNEFSWNAHTLRTIETRDPAYQNIIGQRISLSFLDIKMTNQMYNCAARCPSYVRCTKPNSFVGPTCRCMCPGYHGLGTTECPHESTQIVHGYGPHRHRLDCYQGNGNRYRGSRSWTRSGHACLNWSNTLDRDVSTLSYPHGSAGIGNHNFCRNPYPGSPQPWCYVGDIRIFWEYCEIPRCDY
;
A
#
# COMPACT_ATOMS: atom_id res chain seq x y z
N MET A 1 32.51 -16.46 51.58
CA MET A 1 31.14 -16.99 51.35
C MET A 1 30.72 -16.50 49.98
N LEU A 2 30.57 -17.27 48.91
CA LEU A 2 30.31 -18.69 48.72
C LEU A 2 31.06 -19.17 47.48
N ALA A 3 31.71 -20.32 47.60
CA ALA A 3 32.16 -21.15 46.50
C ALA A 3 31.13 -22.26 46.26
N LYS A 4 31.15 -22.83 45.05
CA LYS A 4 30.46 -24.05 44.60
C LYS A 4 28.97 -23.91 44.26
N ILE A 5 28.63 -24.09 42.99
CA ILE A 5 28.02 -25.32 42.44
C ILE A 5 28.05 -25.20 40.91
N PHE A 6 28.92 -25.99 40.27
CA PHE A 6 28.85 -26.31 38.84
C PHE A 6 29.23 -27.79 38.75
N THR A 7 28.22 -28.66 38.62
CA THR A 7 28.31 -29.97 37.98
C THR A 7 26.89 -30.51 37.80
N GLY A 8 26.58 -31.02 36.61
CA GLY A 8 25.38 -31.82 36.36
C GLY A 8 24.49 -31.31 35.24
N PHE A 9 24.93 -31.47 33.98
CA PHE A 9 23.99 -31.66 32.88
C PHE A 9 23.55 -33.13 32.92
N CYS A 10 22.29 -33.40 33.27
CA CYS A 10 21.59 -34.62 32.90
C CYS A 10 20.12 -34.30 32.65
N CYS A 11 19.61 -34.83 31.54
CA CYS A 11 18.24 -34.87 31.04
C CYS A 11 17.13 -34.40 31.98
N GLY A 12 16.30 -33.46 31.51
CA GLY A 12 14.99 -33.18 32.09
C GLY A 12 14.43 -31.83 31.66
N PHE A 13 13.25 -31.83 31.05
CA PHE A 13 12.43 -30.63 30.84
C PHE A 13 12.22 -29.89 32.18
N VAL A 14 12.66 -28.64 32.29
CA VAL A 14 12.30 -27.76 33.42
C VAL A 14 11.99 -26.35 32.89
N THR A 15 10.79 -25.88 33.24
CA THR A 15 10.27 -24.52 33.08
C THR A 15 11.15 -23.51 33.81
N VAL A 16 11.63 -22.48 33.12
CA VAL A 16 12.35 -21.36 33.76
C VAL A 16 11.31 -20.40 34.38
N PRO A 17 11.33 -20.11 35.71
CA PRO A 17 10.33 -19.26 36.33
C PRO A 17 10.60 -17.76 36.09
N LYS A 18 9.51 -17.00 36.03
CA LYS A 18 9.41 -15.55 35.73
C LYS A 18 10.40 -14.64 36.50
N LEU A 19 10.91 -15.07 37.65
CA LEU A 19 11.85 -14.32 38.50
C LEU A 19 13.26 -14.17 37.91
N ALA A 20 13.73 -15.12 37.10
CA ALA A 20 15.07 -15.05 36.50
C ALA A 20 15.17 -13.94 35.43
N VAL A 21 14.05 -13.59 34.79
CA VAL A 21 13.98 -12.61 33.70
C VAL A 21 14.03 -11.17 34.23
N SER A 22 13.36 -10.91 35.36
CA SER A 22 13.41 -9.60 36.03
C SER A 22 14.82 -9.23 36.48
N LEU A 23 15.62 -10.21 36.92
CA LEU A 23 17.01 -10.00 37.33
C LEU A 23 17.94 -9.66 36.16
N VAL A 24 17.71 -10.22 34.97
CA VAL A 24 18.51 -9.93 33.77
C VAL A 24 18.23 -8.52 33.24
N VAL A 25 16.97 -8.08 33.25
CA VAL A 25 16.60 -6.71 32.83
C VAL A 25 17.16 -5.67 33.80
N LEU A 26 17.06 -5.93 35.12
CA LEU A 26 17.66 -5.05 36.13
C LEU A 26 19.19 -4.97 35.98
N ALA A 27 19.85 -6.10 35.69
CA ALA A 27 21.30 -6.15 35.47
C ALA A 27 21.75 -5.37 34.21
N VAL A 28 20.95 -5.34 33.15
CA VAL A 28 21.25 -4.58 31.91
C VAL A 28 21.06 -3.07 32.14
N VAL A 29 20.02 -2.67 32.88
CA VAL A 29 19.80 -1.26 33.25
C VAL A 29 20.90 -0.76 34.20
N LEU A 30 21.31 -1.56 35.19
CA LEU A 30 22.41 -1.23 36.11
C LEU A 30 23.80 -1.23 35.44
N LYS A 31 23.99 -2.00 34.36
CA LYS A 31 25.21 -1.94 33.52
C LYS A 31 25.25 -0.72 32.61
N SER A 32 24.09 -0.20 32.19
CA SER A 32 23.98 1.04 31.42
C SER A 32 24.45 2.27 32.21
N SER A 33 24.32 2.28 33.54
CA SER A 33 24.80 3.37 34.39
C SER A 33 26.28 3.28 34.75
N SER A 34 26.93 2.13 34.57
CA SER A 34 28.35 1.91 34.94
C SER A 34 29.36 1.98 33.78
N GLY A 35 28.91 2.35 32.57
CA GLY A 35 29.79 2.74 31.45
C GLY A 35 30.52 1.62 30.71
N ARG A 36 30.47 0.36 31.15
CA ARG A 36 31.01 -0.80 30.40
C ARG A 36 29.90 -1.68 29.85
N MET A 37 29.52 -1.44 28.60
CA MET A 37 28.59 -2.29 27.84
C MET A 37 29.29 -2.94 26.63
N GLY A 38 29.12 -4.26 26.51
CA GLY A 38 29.53 -5.02 25.33
C GLY A 38 28.65 -4.71 24.11
N LYS A 39 29.04 -5.18 22.92
CA LYS A 39 28.28 -4.97 21.66
C LYS A 39 26.83 -5.48 21.75
N LEU A 40 26.61 -6.60 22.42
CA LEU A 40 25.28 -7.20 22.62
C LEU A 40 24.41 -6.35 23.57
N ASP A 41 24.99 -5.84 24.65
CA ASP A 41 24.28 -4.98 25.61
C ASP A 41 23.85 -3.66 24.97
N ARG A 42 24.68 -3.07 24.10
CA ARG A 42 24.35 -1.82 23.36
C ARG A 42 23.24 -2.02 22.33
N GLN A 43 23.20 -3.20 21.68
CA GLN A 43 22.11 -3.55 20.78
C GLN A 43 20.80 -3.78 21.54
N LEU A 44 20.86 -4.46 22.70
CA LEU A 44 19.70 -4.68 23.56
C LEU A 44 19.12 -3.36 24.08
N ALA A 45 19.96 -2.41 24.50
CA ALA A 45 19.52 -1.08 24.95
C ALA A 45 18.91 -0.22 23.81
N ARG A 46 19.48 -0.27 22.59
CA ARG A 46 18.93 0.47 21.42
C ARG A 46 17.55 -0.05 20.98
N ILE A 47 17.24 -1.32 21.23
CA ILE A 47 15.98 -1.96 20.84
C ILE A 47 14.91 -1.80 21.93
N SER A 48 15.29 -1.86 23.22
CA SER A 48 14.34 -1.85 24.34
C SER A 48 13.78 -0.47 24.67
N VAL A 49 14.51 0.62 24.39
CA VAL A 49 14.10 2.00 24.74
C VAL A 49 12.92 2.53 23.91
N PRO A 50 12.81 2.32 22.58
CA PRO A 50 11.63 2.72 21.82
C PRO A 50 10.38 1.89 22.10
N LEU A 51 10.55 0.60 22.43
CA LEU A 51 9.45 -0.36 22.61
C LEU A 51 8.73 -0.20 23.96
N LEU A 52 9.43 0.27 25.00
CA LEU A 52 8.83 0.64 26.29
C LEU A 52 8.00 1.93 26.19
N ARG A 53 8.28 2.81 25.23
CA ARG A 53 7.53 4.07 24.99
C ARG A 53 6.13 3.83 24.39
N GLU A 54 5.87 2.67 23.79
CA GLU A 54 4.62 2.37 23.06
C GLU A 54 3.73 1.31 23.72
N GLY A 55 4.06 0.84 24.94
CA GLY A 55 3.14 0.01 25.75
C GLY A 55 2.98 -1.45 25.32
N TYR A 56 3.96 -2.03 24.61
CA TYR A 56 3.95 -3.45 24.23
C TYR A 56 4.22 -4.36 25.46
N PRO A 57 3.47 -5.46 25.68
CA PRO A 57 3.67 -6.36 26.83
C PRO A 57 5.05 -7.04 26.84
N LEU A 58 5.66 -7.17 28.03
CA LEU A 58 7.03 -7.68 28.22
C LEU A 58 7.24 -9.18 27.88
N GLY A 59 6.20 -9.94 27.56
CA GLY A 59 6.30 -11.37 27.24
C GLY A 59 6.90 -11.68 25.85
N HIS A 60 7.07 -10.68 24.99
CA HIS A 60 7.27 -10.88 23.54
C HIS A 60 8.73 -10.72 23.05
N TYR A 61 9.71 -10.56 23.94
CA TYR A 61 11.11 -10.32 23.57
C TYR A 61 11.88 -11.53 23.03
N GLN A 62 11.46 -12.74 23.39
CA GLN A 62 12.29 -13.95 23.20
C GLN A 62 12.07 -14.71 21.89
N GLU A 63 11.08 -14.33 21.07
CA GLU A 63 10.65 -15.13 19.91
C GLU A 63 10.79 -14.41 18.57
N ALA A 64 10.78 -13.07 18.57
CA ALA A 64 11.13 -12.28 17.38
C ALA A 64 12.56 -12.58 16.85
N LEU A 65 13.41 -13.15 17.70
CA LEU A 65 14.77 -13.60 17.36
C LEU A 65 14.85 -15.09 17.00
N ARG A 66 13.81 -15.91 17.22
CA ARG A 66 13.87 -17.38 17.07
C ARG A 66 13.12 -17.95 15.87
N THR A 67 12.05 -17.31 15.38
CA THR A 67 11.27 -17.85 14.26
C THR A 67 11.67 -17.17 12.95
N HIS A 68 12.81 -17.59 12.39
CA HIS A 68 13.17 -17.26 11.01
C HIS A 68 12.66 -18.32 10.00
N ASP A 69 12.11 -19.43 10.49
CA ASP A 69 11.60 -20.55 9.69
C ASP A 69 10.32 -21.12 10.34
N ASP A 70 9.13 -20.59 10.02
CA ASP A 70 7.94 -21.45 9.92
C ASP A 70 6.82 -20.76 9.13
N TRP A 71 6.76 -21.08 7.84
CA TRP A 71 5.81 -20.53 6.88
C TRP A 71 4.74 -21.55 6.56
N THR A 72 3.77 -21.84 7.44
CA THR A 72 2.48 -22.41 6.97
C THR A 72 1.32 -22.14 7.92
N THR A 73 0.14 -21.98 7.31
CA THR A 73 -1.25 -22.17 7.80
C THR A 73 -2.12 -20.97 8.22
N GLN A 74 -3.17 -20.80 7.39
CA GLN A 74 -4.49 -20.21 7.60
C GLN A 74 -4.57 -18.70 7.77
N GLY A 75 -4.79 -18.02 6.65
CA GLY A 75 -5.09 -16.59 6.53
C GLY A 75 -4.29 -15.97 5.38
N ALA A 76 -4.90 -15.05 4.63
CA ALA A 76 -4.22 -14.32 3.55
C ALA A 76 -2.99 -13.60 4.13
N ALA A 77 -1.79 -14.11 3.83
CA ALA A 77 -0.53 -13.65 4.41
C ALA A 77 0.26 -12.85 3.36
N VAL A 78 0.57 -11.59 3.69
CA VAL A 78 1.42 -10.72 2.88
C VAL A 78 2.89 -11.07 3.12
N VAL A 79 3.60 -11.48 2.05
CA VAL A 79 5.06 -11.70 2.07
C VAL A 79 5.78 -10.42 1.63
N VAL A 80 6.24 -9.60 2.58
CA VAL A 80 7.13 -8.45 2.28
C VAL A 80 8.58 -8.84 2.54
N VAL A 81 9.43 -8.79 1.50
CA VAL A 81 10.89 -8.87 1.67
C VAL A 81 11.44 -7.46 1.51
N GLY A 82 11.86 -6.83 2.62
CA GLY A 82 12.41 -5.48 2.65
C GLY A 82 13.77 -5.42 3.35
N LYS A 83 14.74 -4.76 2.71
CA LYS A 83 16.14 -4.55 3.14
C LYS A 83 16.22 -3.63 4.38
N ARG A 84 17.24 -3.85 5.24
CA ARG A 84 17.56 -3.00 6.42
C ARG A 84 17.77 -1.53 6.02
N VAL A 85 17.14 -0.61 6.75
CA VAL A 85 17.49 0.82 6.77
C VAL A 85 18.04 1.16 8.15
N THR A 86 19.28 1.65 8.18
CA THR A 86 19.96 2.17 9.38
C THR A 86 19.47 3.57 9.71
N GLN A 87 19.36 3.87 11.01
CA GLN A 87 18.68 5.02 11.58
C GLN A 87 19.69 6.05 12.14
N GLU A 88 19.87 7.17 11.45
CA GLU A 88 20.39 8.48 11.91
C GLU A 88 19.71 9.49 10.96
N ASP A 89 18.89 10.48 11.34
CA ASP A 89 18.98 11.48 12.40
C ASP A 89 17.58 11.87 12.94
N ASN A 90 17.50 12.10 14.24
CA ASN A 90 16.39 12.77 14.92
C ASN A 90 16.84 14.17 15.34
N THR A 91 16.27 15.21 14.75
CA THR A 91 16.11 16.50 15.42
C THR A 91 14.61 16.80 15.53
N ILE A 92 14.17 16.97 16.77
CA ILE A 92 12.79 17.23 17.15
C ILE A 92 12.61 18.74 17.10
N ASP A 93 11.77 19.23 16.18
CA ASP A 93 11.17 20.55 16.31
C ASP A 93 9.73 20.41 16.82
N ASN A 94 9.53 20.85 18.06
CA ASN A 94 8.24 20.88 18.75
C ASN A 94 7.59 22.24 18.45
N ASN A 95 6.86 22.35 17.34
CA ASN A 95 5.68 23.22 17.19
C ASN A 95 5.16 23.22 15.75
N ALA A 96 4.32 22.24 15.41
CA ALA A 96 3.32 22.40 14.37
C ALA A 96 2.21 21.37 14.56
N ILE A 97 0.98 21.85 14.80
CA ILE A 97 -0.25 21.07 14.69
C ILE A 97 -0.42 20.72 13.21
N HIS A 98 0.28 19.70 12.74
CA HIS A 98 0.08 19.15 11.40
C HIS A 98 -1.04 18.11 11.45
N HIS A 99 -2.17 18.43 10.81
CA HIS A 99 -3.20 17.45 10.46
C HIS A 99 -2.55 16.27 9.72
N ARG A 100 -2.27 15.18 10.45
CA ARG A 100 -1.62 13.97 9.92
C ARG A 100 -2.52 13.31 8.87
N ARG A 101 -2.10 13.37 7.61
CA ARG A 101 -2.72 12.65 6.49
C ARG A 101 -2.57 11.13 6.66
N LYS A 102 -3.71 10.44 6.70
CA LYS A 102 -3.96 8.97 6.87
C LYS A 102 -3.52 8.16 5.63
N ARG A 103 -3.28 6.81 5.65
CA ARG A 103 -2.67 6.03 4.52
C ARG A 103 -3.06 4.50 4.36
N LYS A 104 -3.38 3.91 3.16
CA LYS A 104 -3.72 2.44 2.87
C LYS A 104 -3.02 1.66 1.70
N ALA A 105 -2.77 2.25 0.53
CA ALA A 105 -2.23 1.63 -0.70
C ALA A 105 -0.72 1.86 -0.92
N ILE A 106 -0.10 1.12 -1.86
CA ILE A 106 1.35 1.23 -2.11
C ILE A 106 1.77 2.64 -2.57
N ARG A 107 2.68 3.24 -1.80
CA ARG A 107 3.12 4.61 -2.05
C ARG A 107 4.04 4.73 -3.27
N SER A 108 4.94 3.75 -3.47
CA SER A 108 5.94 3.78 -4.55
C SER A 108 5.29 3.59 -5.92
N PRO A 109 5.38 4.57 -6.85
CA PRO A 109 4.88 4.40 -8.21
C PRO A 109 5.57 3.26 -8.98
N HIS A 110 6.83 2.97 -8.67
CA HIS A 110 7.60 1.88 -9.30
C HIS A 110 7.10 0.47 -8.95
N MET A 111 6.27 0.35 -7.91
CA MET A 111 5.64 -0.91 -7.52
C MET A 111 4.18 -0.98 -7.99
N ARG A 112 3.74 -0.06 -8.85
CA ARG A 112 2.44 -0.13 -9.52
C ARG A 112 2.63 -0.71 -10.91
N TRP A 113 1.59 -1.36 -11.41
CA TRP A 113 1.59 -1.88 -12.77
C TRP A 113 1.59 -0.73 -13.77
N PRO A 114 2.56 -0.67 -14.71
CA PRO A 114 2.62 0.38 -15.71
C PRO A 114 1.30 0.49 -16.46
N HIS A 115 0.76 1.71 -16.52
CA HIS A 115 -0.47 2.01 -17.25
C HIS A 115 -1.69 1.19 -16.76
N GLY A 116 -1.62 0.62 -15.54
CA GLY A 116 -2.65 -0.28 -15.03
C GLY A 116 -2.85 -1.55 -15.86
N ILE A 117 -1.85 -1.95 -16.66
CA ILE A 117 -1.86 -3.17 -17.45
C ILE A 117 -1.17 -4.26 -16.62
N ILE A 118 -1.88 -5.36 -16.38
CA ILE A 118 -1.46 -6.47 -15.53
C ILE A 118 -1.37 -7.72 -16.40
N PRO A 119 -0.19 -8.05 -16.95
CA PRO A 119 -0.03 -9.28 -17.70
C PRO A 119 -0.19 -10.50 -16.80
N TYR A 120 -0.78 -11.57 -17.31
CA TYR A 120 -0.96 -12.78 -16.55
C TYR A 120 -0.85 -14.08 -17.36
N THR A 121 -0.59 -15.16 -16.65
CA THR A 121 -0.68 -16.52 -17.16
C THR A 121 -1.18 -17.48 -16.08
N PHE A 122 -1.67 -18.64 -16.51
CA PHE A 122 -2.08 -19.72 -15.61
C PHE A 122 -1.03 -20.81 -15.59
N ASP A 123 -0.76 -21.34 -14.40
CA ASP A 123 -0.07 -22.62 -14.29
C ASP A 123 -0.94 -23.75 -14.88
N VAL A 124 -0.29 -24.81 -15.38
CA VAL A 124 -0.95 -25.98 -16.00
C VAL A 124 -1.94 -26.67 -15.08
N THR A 125 -1.81 -26.48 -13.76
CA THR A 125 -2.70 -27.03 -12.73
C THR A 125 -4.10 -26.39 -12.70
N PHE A 126 -4.34 -25.27 -13.41
CA PHE A 126 -5.66 -24.63 -13.49
C PHE A 126 -6.56 -25.27 -14.54
N SER A 127 -7.68 -25.84 -14.10
CA SER A 127 -8.75 -26.29 -15.00
C SER A 127 -9.47 -25.09 -15.64
N SER A 128 -10.25 -25.33 -16.69
CA SER A 128 -11.11 -24.30 -17.30
C SER A 128 -12.07 -23.65 -16.29
N TYR A 129 -12.57 -24.44 -15.33
CA TYR A 129 -13.42 -23.93 -14.25
C TYR A 129 -12.67 -22.97 -13.33
N ASP A 130 -11.46 -23.33 -12.90
CA ASP A 130 -10.63 -22.48 -12.04
C ASP A 130 -10.27 -21.17 -12.75
N GLN A 131 -9.88 -21.26 -14.04
CA GLN A 131 -9.61 -20.09 -14.86
C GLN A 131 -10.85 -19.19 -14.95
N SER A 132 -12.06 -19.77 -15.04
CA SER A 132 -13.30 -18.99 -15.08
C SER A 132 -13.54 -18.16 -13.80
N ILE A 133 -13.14 -18.67 -12.63
CA ILE A 133 -13.23 -17.93 -11.34
C ILE A 133 -12.28 -16.73 -11.37
N VAL A 134 -11.03 -16.95 -11.78
CA VAL A 134 -10.03 -15.90 -11.89
C VAL A 134 -10.46 -14.85 -12.91
N ILE A 135 -10.96 -15.26 -14.07
CA ILE A 135 -11.45 -14.34 -15.12
C ILE A 135 -12.64 -13.51 -14.61
N LYS A 136 -13.58 -14.09 -13.84
CA LYS A 136 -14.67 -13.32 -13.21
C LYS A 136 -14.13 -12.26 -12.24
N ALA A 137 -13.13 -12.60 -11.44
CA ALA A 137 -12.49 -11.65 -10.53
C ALA A 137 -11.73 -10.54 -11.27
N MET A 138 -11.05 -10.87 -12.39
CA MET A 138 -10.42 -9.87 -13.27
C MET A 138 -11.46 -8.90 -13.82
N ARG A 139 -12.55 -9.42 -14.41
CA ARG A 139 -13.65 -8.59 -14.94
C ARG A 139 -14.22 -7.67 -13.88
N HIS A 140 -14.41 -8.16 -12.65
CA HIS A 140 -14.88 -7.34 -11.54
C HIS A 140 -13.97 -6.12 -11.28
N TRP A 141 -12.65 -6.28 -11.37
CA TRP A 141 -11.71 -5.15 -11.32
C TRP A 141 -11.78 -4.24 -12.56
N GLU A 142 -11.86 -4.81 -13.76
CA GLU A 142 -11.87 -4.07 -15.04
C GLU A 142 -13.16 -3.29 -15.30
N GLU A 143 -14.29 -3.73 -14.75
CA GLU A 143 -15.59 -3.05 -14.85
C GLU A 143 -15.64 -1.79 -13.97
N HIS A 144 -14.97 -1.83 -12.82
CA HIS A 144 -15.01 -0.75 -11.83
C HIS A 144 -13.80 0.19 -11.90
N THR A 145 -12.75 -0.18 -12.63
CA THR A 145 -11.49 0.57 -12.70
C THR A 145 -10.94 0.62 -14.12
N CYS A 146 -9.90 1.42 -14.35
CA CYS A 146 -9.20 1.44 -15.62
C CYS A 146 -8.11 0.36 -15.75
N LEU A 147 -8.02 -0.57 -14.79
CA LEU A 147 -7.08 -1.69 -14.88
C LEU A 147 -7.45 -2.61 -16.05
N LYS A 148 -6.45 -3.29 -16.60
CA LYS A 148 -6.62 -4.29 -17.66
C LYS A 148 -5.73 -5.49 -17.42
N PHE A 149 -6.32 -6.68 -17.42
CA PHE A 149 -5.61 -7.95 -17.34
C PHE A 149 -5.38 -8.49 -18.75
N VAL A 150 -4.13 -8.77 -19.09
CA VAL A 150 -3.75 -9.20 -20.45
C VAL A 150 -3.10 -10.57 -20.38
N ALA A 151 -3.71 -11.58 -20.99
CA ALA A 151 -3.13 -12.92 -21.05
C ALA A 151 -1.86 -12.90 -21.92
N LEU A 152 -0.75 -13.47 -21.45
CA LEU A 152 0.53 -13.47 -22.18
C LEU A 152 0.48 -14.15 -23.56
N GLY A 153 -0.47 -15.07 -23.79
CA GLY A 153 -0.70 -15.72 -25.09
C GLY A 153 -1.59 -14.94 -26.06
N SER A 154 -2.12 -13.78 -25.66
CA SER A 154 -3.06 -13.00 -26.45
C SER A 154 -2.35 -12.09 -27.48
N PRO A 155 -3.02 -11.69 -28.58
CA PRO A 155 -2.47 -10.73 -29.54
C PRO A 155 -2.01 -9.39 -28.91
N GLN A 156 -2.67 -8.98 -27.83
CA GLN A 156 -2.40 -7.77 -27.05
C GLN A 156 -1.08 -7.86 -26.26
N ALA A 157 -0.62 -9.08 -25.95
CA ALA A 157 0.64 -9.29 -25.23
C ALA A 157 1.88 -8.81 -26.00
N ARG A 158 1.76 -8.59 -27.33
CA ARG A 158 2.85 -8.09 -28.18
C ARG A 158 3.29 -6.66 -27.86
N HIS A 159 2.47 -5.89 -27.15
CA HIS A 159 2.71 -4.47 -26.85
C HIS A 159 2.61 -4.18 -25.35
N LEU A 160 3.04 -5.12 -24.50
CA LEU A 160 3.03 -4.92 -23.06
C LEU A 160 4.04 -3.84 -22.64
N PRO A 161 3.69 -3.00 -21.65
CA PRO A 161 4.60 -1.96 -21.16
C PRO A 161 5.69 -2.52 -20.22
N THR A 162 5.65 -3.82 -19.92
CA THR A 162 6.59 -4.51 -19.02
C THR A 162 6.61 -6.02 -19.29
N ASP A 163 7.74 -6.65 -19.00
CA ASP A 163 7.92 -8.11 -18.99
C ASP A 163 7.48 -8.74 -17.65
N ASN A 164 7.11 -7.93 -16.65
CA ASN A 164 6.58 -8.43 -15.38
C ASN A 164 5.16 -9.00 -15.59
N TYR A 165 4.81 -10.09 -14.92
CA TYR A 165 3.49 -10.71 -15.01
C TYR A 165 3.12 -11.51 -13.76
N ILE A 166 1.82 -11.73 -13.57
CA ILE A 166 1.29 -12.59 -12.53
C ILE A 166 1.14 -14.02 -13.08
N LYS A 167 1.74 -15.00 -12.41
CA LYS A 167 1.43 -16.42 -12.63
C LYS A 167 0.49 -16.92 -11.55
N PHE A 168 -0.73 -17.30 -11.95
CA PHE A 168 -1.69 -17.93 -11.04
C PHE A 168 -1.28 -19.38 -10.79
N VAL A 169 -1.10 -19.75 -9.52
CA VAL A 169 -0.65 -21.08 -9.07
C VAL A 169 -1.61 -21.68 -8.04
N LYS A 170 -1.64 -23.01 -7.92
CA LYS A 170 -2.40 -23.74 -6.88
C LYS A 170 -1.48 -24.21 -5.76
N ASP A 171 -0.76 -23.28 -5.14
CA ASP A 171 0.02 -23.58 -3.95
C ASP A 171 -0.92 -23.66 -2.72
N ARG A 172 -0.37 -24.01 -1.56
CA ARG A 172 -1.13 -24.04 -0.30
C ARG A 172 -1.52 -22.62 0.12
N GLY A 173 -2.81 -22.39 0.37
CA GLY A 173 -3.35 -21.11 0.79
C GLY A 173 -3.73 -20.17 -0.35
N CYS A 174 -4.35 -19.06 0.06
CA CYS A 174 -4.61 -17.90 -0.78
C CYS A 174 -3.59 -16.82 -0.39
N TRP A 175 -2.77 -16.37 -1.33
CA TRP A 175 -1.78 -15.34 -1.06
C TRP A 175 -1.29 -14.67 -2.33
N SER A 176 -0.75 -13.46 -2.17
CA SER A 176 -0.25 -12.63 -3.25
C SER A 176 0.82 -11.68 -2.76
N LYS A 177 1.67 -11.20 -3.67
CA LYS A 177 2.60 -10.10 -3.41
C LYS A 177 1.85 -8.77 -3.47
N VAL A 178 2.32 -7.76 -2.74
CA VAL A 178 1.72 -6.41 -2.79
C VAL A 178 2.39 -5.55 -3.86
N GLY A 179 1.64 -5.24 -4.92
CA GLY A 179 2.12 -4.49 -6.08
C GLY A 179 2.88 -5.32 -7.11
N MET A 180 3.51 -4.63 -8.06
CA MET A 180 4.38 -5.21 -9.08
C MET A 180 5.83 -5.26 -8.59
N PHE A 181 6.40 -6.46 -8.56
CA PHE A 181 7.81 -6.67 -8.20
C PHE A 181 8.69 -6.49 -9.44
N TRP A 182 9.13 -5.25 -9.69
CA TRP A 182 9.88 -4.87 -10.89
C TRP A 182 11.18 -5.66 -11.13
N TRP A 183 11.78 -6.26 -10.10
CA TRP A 183 13.05 -7.01 -10.20
C TRP A 183 12.88 -8.49 -10.60
N THR A 184 11.66 -8.97 -10.79
CA THR A 184 11.41 -10.34 -11.28
C THR A 184 10.32 -10.33 -12.34
N ALA A 185 10.53 -11.03 -13.47
CA ALA A 185 9.51 -11.12 -14.50
C ALA A 185 8.26 -11.86 -13.97
N GLU A 186 8.45 -13.05 -13.40
CA GLU A 186 7.35 -13.83 -12.81
C GLU A 186 7.13 -13.42 -11.34
N GLN A 187 5.88 -13.09 -10.98
CA GLN A 187 5.42 -13.12 -9.59
C GLN A 187 4.22 -14.04 -9.43
N LYS A 188 4.28 -14.93 -8.44
CA LYS A 188 3.20 -15.90 -8.18
C LYS A 188 2.07 -15.28 -7.36
N LEU A 189 0.84 -15.66 -7.70
CA LEU A 189 -0.36 -15.44 -6.91
C LEU A 189 -1.04 -16.80 -6.71
N SER A 190 -1.16 -17.24 -5.46
CA SER A 190 -1.74 -18.55 -5.16
C SER A 190 -3.22 -18.46 -4.90
N LEU A 191 -3.96 -19.33 -5.58
CA LEU A 191 -5.33 -19.68 -5.27
C LEU A 191 -5.36 -21.21 -5.15
N GLY A 192 -5.08 -21.71 -3.94
CA GLY A 192 -5.21 -23.12 -3.62
C GLY A 192 -6.63 -23.65 -3.80
N ASN A 193 -6.79 -24.98 -3.72
CA ASN A 193 -8.09 -25.62 -3.89
C ASN A 193 -9.11 -25.11 -2.86
N GLU A 194 -8.68 -24.81 -1.63
CA GLU A 194 -9.52 -24.21 -0.59
C GLU A 194 -10.05 -22.82 -0.95
N CYS A 195 -9.32 -22.07 -1.79
CA CYS A 195 -9.72 -20.76 -2.27
C CYS A 195 -10.72 -20.91 -3.42
N LEU A 196 -10.44 -21.82 -4.36
CA LEU A 196 -11.20 -21.99 -5.60
C LEU A 196 -12.50 -22.78 -5.42
N GLN A 197 -12.57 -23.69 -4.45
CA GLN A 197 -13.76 -24.48 -4.14
C GLN A 197 -14.68 -23.79 -3.11
N SER A 198 -14.23 -22.68 -2.52
CA SER A 198 -15.04 -21.90 -1.59
C SER A 198 -16.25 -21.28 -2.29
N LYS A 199 -17.38 -21.17 -1.59
CA LYS A 199 -18.55 -20.41 -2.06
C LYS A 199 -18.24 -18.93 -2.34
N TYR A 200 -17.12 -18.42 -1.79
CA TYR A 200 -16.63 -17.05 -2.01
C TYR A 200 -15.44 -16.97 -2.96
N ALA A 201 -15.20 -18.00 -3.79
CA ALA A 201 -13.97 -18.12 -4.59
C ALA A 201 -13.67 -16.88 -5.44
N VAL A 202 -14.68 -16.27 -6.08
CA VAL A 202 -14.50 -15.05 -6.87
C VAL A 202 -14.02 -13.89 -6.00
N ALA A 203 -14.65 -13.67 -4.84
CA ALA A 203 -14.28 -12.58 -3.94
C ALA A 203 -12.89 -12.80 -3.30
N ILE A 204 -12.52 -14.05 -3.01
CA ILE A 204 -11.16 -14.39 -2.57
C ILE A 204 -10.15 -14.05 -3.67
N ALA A 205 -10.43 -14.41 -4.92
CA ALA A 205 -9.58 -14.02 -6.04
C ALA A 205 -9.50 -12.49 -6.22
N VAL A 206 -10.61 -11.76 -6.04
CA VAL A 206 -10.61 -10.27 -6.05
C VAL A 206 -9.70 -9.72 -4.95
N HIS A 207 -9.70 -10.30 -3.74
CA HIS A 207 -8.82 -9.92 -2.63
C HIS A 207 -7.34 -10.14 -2.98
N GLU A 208 -6.97 -11.33 -3.46
CA GLU A 208 -5.58 -11.64 -3.82
C GLU A 208 -5.07 -10.78 -4.99
N MET A 209 -5.96 -10.45 -5.93
CA MET A 209 -5.66 -9.46 -6.97
C MET A 209 -5.49 -8.06 -6.39
N GLY A 210 -6.28 -7.68 -5.37
CA GLY A 210 -6.13 -6.41 -4.65
C GLY A 210 -4.73 -6.23 -4.06
N HIS A 211 -4.15 -7.30 -3.51
CA HIS A 211 -2.74 -7.31 -3.13
C HIS A 211 -1.83 -7.05 -4.33
N ALA A 212 -1.95 -7.85 -5.41
CA ALA A 212 -1.11 -7.68 -6.60
C ALA A 212 -1.23 -6.28 -7.24
N ILE A 213 -2.40 -5.66 -7.14
CA ILE A 213 -2.68 -4.29 -7.61
C ILE A 213 -1.96 -3.24 -6.75
N GLY A 214 -1.73 -3.52 -5.47
CA GLY A 214 -0.96 -2.66 -4.56
C GLY A 214 -1.60 -2.38 -3.20
N PHE A 215 -2.60 -3.14 -2.77
CA PHE A 215 -3.23 -2.94 -1.46
C PHE A 215 -2.64 -3.81 -0.37
N PHE A 216 -2.39 -3.19 0.78
CA PHE A 216 -2.23 -3.89 2.05
C PHE A 216 -3.61 -4.12 2.69
N HIS A 217 -3.66 -4.97 3.72
CA HIS A 217 -4.90 -5.13 4.49
C HIS A 217 -5.33 -3.82 5.17
N GLU A 218 -6.64 -3.59 5.24
CA GLU A 218 -7.21 -2.35 5.80
C GLU A 218 -6.80 -2.14 7.27
N HIS A 219 -6.81 -3.21 8.08
CA HIS A 219 -6.43 -3.14 9.49
C HIS A 219 -4.94 -2.88 9.71
N ALA A 220 -4.11 -2.96 8.67
CA ALA A 220 -2.69 -2.67 8.73
C ALA A 220 -2.36 -1.18 8.47
N ARG A 221 -3.37 -0.34 8.24
CA ARG A 221 -3.22 1.11 8.07
C ARG A 221 -2.58 1.75 9.31
N PRO A 222 -1.76 2.81 9.16
CA PRO A 222 -1.17 3.52 10.29
C PRO A 222 -2.22 4.15 11.23
N ASP A 223 -3.36 4.58 10.69
CA ASP A 223 -4.46 5.24 11.41
C ASP A 223 -5.52 4.27 11.97
N ARG A 224 -5.35 2.96 11.80
CA ARG A 224 -6.37 1.95 12.14
C ARG A 224 -6.81 1.95 13.60
N ASN A 225 -5.97 2.39 14.54
CA ASN A 225 -6.33 2.44 15.97
C ASN A 225 -7.48 3.42 16.28
N ASN A 226 -7.81 4.33 15.35
CA ASN A 226 -8.97 5.21 15.45
C ASN A 226 -10.28 4.52 15.04
N TYR A 227 -10.22 3.28 14.53
CA TYR A 227 -11.34 2.57 13.94
C TYR A 227 -11.49 1.15 14.49
N VAL A 228 -10.37 0.47 14.79
CA VAL A 228 -10.37 -0.88 15.35
C VAL A 228 -9.35 -1.05 16.47
N THR A 229 -9.70 -1.88 17.44
CA THR A 229 -8.84 -2.39 18.51
C THR A 229 -8.43 -3.83 18.18
N ILE A 230 -7.17 -4.19 18.44
CA ILE A 230 -6.72 -5.58 18.31
C ILE A 230 -6.70 -6.20 19.69
N GLN A 231 -7.38 -7.33 19.82
CA GLN A 231 -7.39 -8.15 21.02
C GLN A 231 -6.21 -9.11 20.98
N TRP A 232 -5.05 -8.63 21.42
CA TRP A 232 -3.78 -9.34 21.28
C TRP A 232 -3.80 -10.72 21.97
N ASP A 233 -4.47 -10.83 23.13
CA ASP A 233 -4.58 -12.09 23.88
C ASP A 233 -5.42 -13.16 23.16
N ASN A 234 -6.23 -12.76 22.18
CA ASN A 234 -7.06 -13.67 21.39
C ASN A 234 -6.34 -14.21 20.15
N ILE A 235 -5.17 -13.65 19.80
CA ILE A 235 -4.41 -14.07 18.61
C ILE A 235 -3.62 -15.35 18.91
N ARG A 236 -3.69 -16.32 18.01
CA ARG A 236 -2.89 -17.55 18.09
C ARG A 236 -1.40 -17.22 18.13
N TRP A 237 -0.68 -17.90 19.02
CA TRP A 237 0.76 -17.75 19.16
C TRP A 237 1.49 -17.88 17.81
N GLY A 238 2.50 -17.04 17.59
CA GLY A 238 3.22 -16.90 16.32
C GLY A 238 2.53 -16.03 15.24
N ARG A 239 1.26 -15.63 15.42
CA ARG A 239 0.49 -14.88 14.38
C ARG A 239 0.41 -13.36 14.59
N TYR A 240 0.98 -12.84 15.68
CA TYR A 240 0.91 -11.41 16.02
C TYR A 240 1.38 -10.47 14.91
N ARG A 241 2.38 -10.88 14.12
CA ARG A 241 2.97 -10.07 13.04
C ARG A 241 1.96 -9.71 11.94
N HIS A 242 0.90 -10.51 11.77
CA HIS A 242 -0.17 -10.24 10.79
C HIS A 242 -1.06 -9.04 11.18
N PHE A 243 -0.95 -8.54 12.41
CA PHE A 243 -1.71 -7.40 12.93
C PHE A 243 -0.89 -6.13 13.08
N PHE A 244 0.38 -6.18 12.65
CA PHE A 244 1.25 -5.01 12.68
C PHE A 244 0.79 -3.96 11.68
N ARG A 245 0.88 -2.71 12.10
CA ARG A 245 0.62 -1.56 11.25
C ARG A 245 1.86 -1.25 10.43
N PHE A 246 1.67 -0.83 9.20
CA PHE A 246 2.76 -0.28 8.41
C PHE A 246 3.03 1.18 8.78
N GLY A 247 4.25 1.63 8.54
CA GLY A 247 4.62 3.04 8.69
C GLY A 247 4.04 3.90 7.57
N TYR A 248 3.86 5.20 7.86
CA TYR A 248 3.40 6.20 6.90
C TYR A 248 4.29 6.27 5.64
N ASN A 249 5.55 5.88 5.72
CA ASN A 249 6.49 5.89 4.59
C ASN A 249 6.13 4.87 3.48
N MET A 250 5.46 3.77 3.81
CA MET A 250 5.19 2.67 2.86
C MET A 250 3.82 2.75 2.18
N ILE A 251 2.89 3.48 2.80
CA ILE A 251 1.48 3.42 2.47
C ILE A 251 0.94 4.83 2.12
N ASP A 252 -0.09 4.97 1.25
CA ASP A 252 -0.84 6.20 0.90
C ASP A 252 -2.38 5.95 0.88
N THR A 253 -3.26 6.85 1.36
CA THR A 253 -4.74 6.63 1.29
C THR A 253 -5.36 7.24 0.06
N PHE A 254 -4.66 8.14 -0.65
CA PHE A 254 -5.32 8.97 -1.66
C PHE A 254 -6.52 9.76 -1.11
N ASP A 255 -6.45 10.14 0.17
CA ASP A 255 -7.52 10.86 0.90
C ASP A 255 -8.85 10.10 1.00
N VAL A 256 -8.78 8.76 0.96
CA VAL A 256 -9.93 7.88 1.20
C VAL A 256 -10.02 7.49 2.69
N PRO A 257 -11.21 7.55 3.32
CA PRO A 257 -11.39 7.21 4.74
C PRO A 257 -11.10 5.71 5.03
N TYR A 258 -11.09 5.35 6.32
CA TYR A 258 -11.01 3.94 6.73
C TYR A 258 -12.26 3.20 6.29
N ASP A 259 -12.08 2.02 5.72
CA ASP A 259 -13.15 1.27 5.09
C ASP A 259 -13.36 -0.09 5.77
N TYR A 260 -14.32 -0.14 6.70
CA TYR A 260 -14.73 -1.39 7.34
C TYR A 260 -15.23 -2.44 6.34
N LEU A 261 -15.79 -2.01 5.20
CA LEU A 261 -16.34 -2.90 4.18
C LEU A 261 -15.32 -3.30 3.13
N SER A 262 -14.07 -2.87 3.25
CA SER A 262 -13.03 -3.19 2.27
C SER A 262 -12.91 -4.69 2.13
N ILE A 263 -12.81 -5.16 0.88
CA ILE A 263 -12.50 -6.57 0.62
C ILE A 263 -11.13 -6.95 1.20
N MET A 264 -10.27 -5.96 1.45
CA MET A 264 -8.95 -6.09 2.07
C MET A 264 -8.99 -6.05 3.61
N HIS A 265 -10.16 -5.93 4.24
CA HIS A 265 -10.29 -6.02 5.69
C HIS A 265 -10.33 -7.49 6.14
N TYR A 266 -9.69 -7.79 7.28
CA TYR A 266 -9.83 -9.08 7.96
C TYR A 266 -11.21 -9.23 8.61
N ALA A 267 -11.65 -10.48 8.78
CA ALA A 267 -12.78 -10.78 9.65
C ALA A 267 -12.42 -10.51 11.11
N ASP A 268 -13.43 -10.45 11.97
CA ASP A 268 -13.27 -10.13 13.40
C ASP A 268 -12.51 -11.20 14.19
N ASN A 269 -12.44 -12.44 13.70
CA ASN A 269 -11.85 -13.59 14.37
C ASN A 269 -10.61 -14.18 13.65
N GLU A 270 -10.06 -13.48 12.66
CA GLU A 270 -8.92 -13.95 11.87
C GLU A 270 -7.73 -14.28 12.79
N PHE A 271 -7.06 -15.41 12.57
CA PHE A 271 -5.95 -15.91 13.41
C PHE A 271 -6.28 -16.07 14.91
N SER A 272 -7.55 -16.12 15.30
CA SER A 272 -7.95 -16.39 16.69
C SER A 272 -7.55 -17.81 17.11
N TRP A 273 -7.11 -17.99 18.36
CA TRP A 273 -6.92 -19.33 18.91
C TRP A 273 -8.24 -20.04 19.23
N ASN A 274 -9.35 -19.30 19.30
CA ASN A 274 -10.71 -19.82 19.37
C ASN A 274 -11.68 -18.96 18.55
N ALA A 275 -11.64 -19.14 17.23
CA ALA A 275 -12.37 -18.29 16.28
C ALA A 275 -13.91 -18.34 16.43
N HIS A 276 -14.47 -19.33 17.14
CA HIS A 276 -15.92 -19.42 17.36
C HIS A 276 -16.43 -18.45 18.43
N THR A 277 -15.57 -18.05 19.36
CA THR A 277 -15.97 -17.26 20.54
C THR A 277 -15.12 -16.02 20.77
N LEU A 278 -13.90 -15.99 20.22
CA LEU A 278 -12.93 -14.93 20.45
C LEU A 278 -12.60 -14.18 19.18
N ARG A 279 -12.82 -12.87 19.27
CA ARG A 279 -12.48 -11.88 18.25
C ARG A 279 -11.04 -11.41 18.43
N THR A 280 -10.30 -11.29 17.35
CA THR A 280 -8.98 -10.64 17.30
C THR A 280 -9.10 -9.17 16.90
N ILE A 281 -10.16 -8.77 16.20
CA ILE A 281 -10.44 -7.38 15.80
C ILE A 281 -11.79 -6.93 16.34
N GLU A 282 -11.78 -5.85 17.11
CA GLU A 282 -12.98 -5.18 17.59
C GLU A 282 -13.12 -3.82 16.92
N THR A 283 -14.28 -3.55 16.30
CA THR A 283 -14.57 -2.26 15.67
C THR A 283 -15.00 -1.26 16.73
N ARG A 284 -14.54 -0.01 16.61
CA ARG A 284 -15.00 1.08 17.48
C ARG A 284 -16.43 1.50 17.17
N ASP A 285 -16.82 1.37 15.91
CA ASP A 285 -18.22 1.51 15.51
C ASP A 285 -18.89 0.12 15.54
N PRO A 286 -19.83 -0.14 16.47
CA PRO A 286 -20.45 -1.44 16.64
C PRO A 286 -21.30 -1.86 15.43
N ALA A 287 -21.76 -0.91 14.59
CA ALA A 287 -22.55 -1.23 13.40
C ALA A 287 -21.77 -2.08 12.39
N TYR A 288 -20.43 -2.02 12.42
CA TYR A 288 -19.56 -2.74 11.49
C TYR A 288 -18.97 -4.04 12.05
N GLN A 289 -19.17 -4.35 13.33
CA GLN A 289 -18.46 -5.45 14.00
C GLN A 289 -18.67 -6.81 13.33
N ASN A 290 -19.88 -7.09 12.86
CA ASN A 290 -20.24 -8.35 12.20
C ASN A 290 -20.17 -8.28 10.67
N ILE A 291 -19.65 -7.18 10.11
CA ILE A 291 -19.63 -6.91 8.66
C ILE A 291 -18.19 -6.81 8.13
N ILE A 292 -17.22 -6.44 8.97
CA ILE A 292 -15.80 -6.49 8.60
C ILE A 292 -15.40 -7.90 8.11
N GLY A 293 -14.53 -7.95 7.11
CA GLY A 293 -14.12 -9.22 6.52
C GLY A 293 -15.08 -9.78 5.47
N GLN A 294 -16.01 -8.97 4.95
CA GLN A 294 -16.87 -9.37 3.84
C GLN A 294 -16.06 -9.92 2.65
N ARG A 295 -16.60 -10.95 2.00
CA ARG A 295 -16.06 -11.60 0.80
C ARG A 295 -17.15 -11.72 -0.26
N ILE A 296 -17.74 -10.58 -0.61
CA ILE A 296 -18.83 -10.46 -1.59
C ILE A 296 -18.32 -9.71 -2.82
N SER A 297 -17.82 -8.49 -2.63
CA SER A 297 -17.43 -7.60 -3.73
C SER A 297 -16.45 -6.53 -3.28
N LEU A 298 -15.93 -5.73 -4.22
CA LEU A 298 -15.21 -4.50 -3.89
C LEU A 298 -16.13 -3.52 -3.18
N SER A 299 -15.62 -2.85 -2.15
CA SER A 299 -16.35 -1.73 -1.57
C SER A 299 -16.31 -0.50 -2.49
N PHE A 300 -17.18 0.47 -2.25
CA PHE A 300 -17.10 1.78 -2.90
C PHE A 300 -15.70 2.42 -2.75
N LEU A 301 -15.11 2.29 -1.56
CA LEU A 301 -13.83 2.93 -1.22
C LEU A 301 -12.63 2.17 -1.78
N ASP A 302 -12.71 0.84 -1.94
CA ASP A 302 -11.73 0.05 -2.69
C ASP A 302 -11.68 0.54 -4.15
N ILE A 303 -12.84 0.68 -4.78
CA ILE A 303 -12.95 1.13 -6.17
C ILE A 303 -12.42 2.56 -6.32
N LYS A 304 -12.87 3.48 -5.45
CA LYS A 304 -12.44 4.88 -5.45
C LYS A 304 -10.92 4.98 -5.31
N MET A 305 -10.35 4.27 -4.33
CA MET A 305 -8.92 4.31 -4.08
C MET A 305 -8.11 3.76 -5.27
N THR A 306 -8.56 2.67 -5.90
CA THR A 306 -7.88 2.14 -7.09
C THR A 306 -7.92 3.13 -8.25
N ASN A 307 -9.08 3.77 -8.50
CA ASN A 307 -9.21 4.75 -9.58
C ASN A 307 -8.33 5.99 -9.35
N GLN A 308 -8.18 6.44 -8.11
CA GLN A 308 -7.23 7.50 -7.76
C GLN A 308 -5.77 7.03 -7.88
N MET A 309 -5.47 5.81 -7.42
CA MET A 309 -4.12 5.24 -7.43
C MET A 309 -3.56 5.06 -8.83
N TYR A 310 -4.40 4.64 -9.78
CA TYR A 310 -4.06 4.44 -11.19
C TYR A 310 -4.46 5.61 -12.09
N ASN A 311 -4.87 6.74 -11.50
CA ASN A 311 -5.25 7.97 -12.19
C ASN A 311 -6.22 7.74 -13.36
N CYS A 312 -7.27 6.95 -13.13
CA CYS A 312 -8.18 6.50 -14.19
C CYS A 312 -8.92 7.66 -14.87
N ALA A 313 -9.23 8.72 -14.13
CA ALA A 313 -9.86 9.93 -14.67
C ALA A 313 -9.03 10.60 -15.78
N ALA A 314 -7.70 10.45 -15.78
CA ALA A 314 -6.84 11.02 -16.81
C ALA A 314 -6.95 10.32 -18.18
N ARG A 315 -7.64 9.18 -18.25
CA ARG A 315 -7.95 8.49 -19.51
C ARG A 315 -9.20 9.03 -20.20
N CYS A 316 -9.92 9.93 -19.55
CA CYS A 316 -11.14 10.49 -20.09
C CYS A 316 -10.85 11.55 -21.16
N PRO A 317 -11.64 11.61 -22.25
CA PRO A 317 -11.47 12.61 -23.29
C PRO A 317 -11.64 14.05 -22.79
N SER A 318 -12.31 14.25 -21.66
CA SER A 318 -12.56 15.56 -21.06
C SER A 318 -12.43 15.50 -19.56
N TYR A 319 -12.09 16.64 -18.94
CA TYR A 319 -12.04 16.74 -17.49
C TYR A 319 -13.45 16.78 -16.91
N VAL A 320 -13.78 15.72 -16.17
CA VAL A 320 -15.06 15.57 -15.50
C VAL A 320 -14.88 15.87 -14.02
N ARG A 321 -15.71 16.76 -13.48
CA ARG A 321 -15.78 17.03 -12.04
C ARG A 321 -17.09 16.49 -11.48
N CYS A 322 -16.98 15.66 -10.46
CA CYS A 322 -18.14 15.16 -9.74
C CYS A 322 -18.47 16.09 -8.57
N THR A 323 -19.73 16.52 -8.46
CA THR A 323 -20.17 17.51 -7.47
C THR A 323 -20.70 16.87 -6.19
N LYS A 324 -21.08 15.59 -6.24
CA LYS A 324 -21.62 14.88 -5.08
C LYS A 324 -20.51 14.55 -4.08
N PRO A 325 -20.76 14.66 -2.77
CA PRO A 325 -19.80 14.26 -1.75
C PRO A 325 -19.34 12.82 -1.96
N ASN A 326 -18.06 12.56 -1.70
CA ASN A 326 -17.41 11.27 -1.83
C ASN A 326 -17.38 10.63 -3.23
N SER A 327 -18.04 11.21 -4.24
CA SER A 327 -18.02 10.71 -5.62
C SER A 327 -16.66 10.83 -6.30
N PHE A 328 -16.45 10.09 -7.40
CA PHE A 328 -15.23 10.12 -8.21
C PHE A 328 -15.54 9.79 -9.67
N VAL A 329 -14.61 10.07 -10.60
CA VAL A 329 -14.76 9.71 -12.02
C VAL A 329 -14.33 8.26 -12.22
N GLY A 330 -15.25 7.41 -12.68
CA GLY A 330 -15.01 6.00 -12.98
C GLY A 330 -14.37 5.77 -14.35
N PRO A 331 -14.12 4.49 -14.72
CA PRO A 331 -13.48 4.13 -15.99
C PRO A 331 -14.33 4.44 -17.23
N THR A 332 -15.64 4.58 -17.08
CA THR A 332 -16.58 4.99 -18.14
C THR A 332 -16.66 6.50 -18.31
N CYS A 333 -15.81 7.27 -17.60
CA CYS A 333 -15.84 8.73 -17.58
C CYS A 333 -17.15 9.32 -17.06
N ARG A 334 -17.89 8.53 -16.26
CA ARG A 334 -19.06 8.95 -15.50
C ARG A 334 -18.70 9.15 -14.03
N CYS A 335 -19.46 10.02 -13.36
CA CYS A 335 -19.34 10.18 -11.92
C CYS A 335 -19.97 8.99 -11.20
N MET A 336 -19.22 8.38 -10.30
CA MET A 336 -19.61 7.22 -9.50
C MET A 336 -19.85 7.64 -8.06
N CYS A 337 -20.97 7.20 -7.51
CA CYS A 337 -21.45 7.50 -6.16
C CYS A 337 -21.46 6.22 -5.30
N PRO A 338 -21.45 6.36 -3.96
CA PRO A 338 -21.61 5.22 -3.07
C PRO A 338 -22.90 4.47 -3.35
N GLY A 339 -22.81 3.16 -3.53
CA GLY A 339 -23.99 2.29 -3.56
C GLY A 339 -24.69 2.28 -2.20
N TYR A 340 -25.98 1.94 -2.17
CA TYR A 340 -26.83 2.00 -0.97
C TYR A 340 -26.27 1.23 0.24
N HIS A 341 -25.52 0.14 0.00
CA HIS A 341 -24.96 -0.73 1.03
C HIS A 341 -23.42 -0.62 1.17
N GLY A 342 -22.80 0.37 0.52
CA GLY A 342 -21.35 0.60 0.59
C GLY A 342 -20.48 -0.38 -0.21
N LEU A 343 -21.05 -1.44 -0.79
CA LEU A 343 -20.38 -2.27 -1.79
C LEU A 343 -20.68 -1.78 -3.21
N GLY A 344 -19.71 -1.91 -4.09
CA GLY A 344 -19.78 -1.43 -5.45
C GLY A 344 -19.96 0.08 -5.56
N THR A 345 -20.38 0.51 -6.74
CA THR A 345 -20.64 1.90 -7.09
C THR A 345 -21.91 1.98 -7.94
N THR A 346 -22.63 3.09 -7.86
CA THR A 346 -23.69 3.41 -8.82
C THR A 346 -23.31 4.67 -9.58
N GLU A 347 -23.71 4.79 -10.84
CA GLU A 347 -23.59 6.07 -11.53
C GLU A 347 -24.36 7.14 -10.75
N CYS A 348 -23.74 8.29 -10.55
CA CYS A 348 -24.38 9.42 -9.91
C CYS A 348 -25.48 10.00 -10.82
N PRO A 349 -26.52 10.65 -10.26
CA PRO A 349 -27.56 11.32 -11.07
C PRO A 349 -26.96 12.30 -12.09
N HIS A 350 -27.54 12.45 -13.29
CA HIS A 350 -26.92 13.24 -14.38
C HIS A 350 -26.47 14.66 -13.98
N GLU A 351 -27.24 15.35 -13.13
CA GLU A 351 -26.93 16.69 -12.62
C GLU A 351 -25.66 16.77 -11.74
N SER A 352 -25.14 15.62 -11.31
CA SER A 352 -23.93 15.53 -10.49
C SER A 352 -22.62 15.61 -11.29
N THR A 353 -22.72 15.61 -12.63
CA THR A 353 -21.56 15.61 -13.53
C THR A 353 -21.39 17.00 -14.12
N GLN A 354 -20.27 17.65 -13.82
CA GLN A 354 -19.87 18.88 -14.48
C GLN A 354 -18.74 18.56 -15.45
N ILE A 355 -19.04 18.61 -16.76
CA ILE A 355 -17.99 18.63 -17.79
C ILE A 355 -17.36 20.02 -17.71
N VAL A 356 -16.13 20.08 -17.24
CA VAL A 356 -15.44 21.36 -17.11
C VAL A 356 -14.86 21.70 -18.47
N HIS A 357 -15.62 22.42 -19.27
CA HIS A 357 -15.14 23.07 -20.50
C HIS A 357 -14.31 24.31 -20.13
N GLY A 358 -13.12 24.06 -19.58
CA GLY A 358 -12.21 25.11 -19.14
C GLY A 358 -12.64 25.88 -17.87
N TYR A 359 -11.61 26.39 -17.19
CA TYR A 359 -11.60 27.23 -15.98
C TYR A 359 -12.28 26.68 -14.71
N GLY A 360 -11.46 26.16 -13.79
CA GLY A 360 -11.83 26.03 -12.37
C GLY A 360 -11.80 27.38 -11.62
N PRO A 361 -12.15 27.42 -10.32
CA PRO A 361 -12.48 28.64 -9.56
C PRO A 361 -11.32 29.64 -9.35
N HIS A 362 -10.12 29.33 -9.85
CA HIS A 362 -9.09 30.30 -10.17
C HIS A 362 -8.79 30.16 -11.66
N ARG A 363 -8.99 31.23 -12.44
CA ARG A 363 -8.84 31.31 -13.91
C ARG A 363 -7.55 30.65 -14.46
N HIS A 364 -7.50 29.34 -14.57
CA HIS A 364 -6.53 28.60 -15.37
C HIS A 364 -7.16 27.35 -15.99
N ARG A 365 -7.03 27.22 -17.32
CA ARG A 365 -7.05 25.91 -17.99
C ARG A 365 -5.87 25.11 -17.44
N LEU A 366 -6.14 24.02 -16.72
CA LEU A 366 -5.11 23.30 -15.96
C LEU A 366 -4.49 22.10 -16.68
N ASP A 367 -4.69 21.95 -17.99
CA ASP A 367 -3.91 20.95 -18.74
C ASP A 367 -3.51 21.39 -20.15
N CYS A 368 -3.41 22.69 -20.37
CA CYS A 368 -2.70 23.26 -21.51
C CYS A 368 -1.71 24.33 -21.02
N TYR A 369 -0.67 24.61 -21.79
CA TYR A 369 0.30 25.65 -21.47
C TYR A 369 0.21 26.84 -22.44
N GLN A 370 0.50 28.06 -21.94
CA GLN A 370 0.59 29.28 -22.74
C GLN A 370 2.06 29.71 -22.89
N GLY A 371 2.40 30.35 -24.01
CA GLY A 371 3.78 30.77 -24.29
C GLY A 371 4.73 29.58 -24.26
N ASN A 372 5.75 29.63 -23.39
CA ASN A 372 6.66 28.52 -23.12
C ASN A 372 6.23 27.62 -21.95
N GLY A 373 5.13 27.94 -21.26
CA GLY A 373 4.62 27.14 -20.14
C GLY A 373 5.31 27.41 -18.79
N ASN A 374 6.03 28.51 -18.62
CA ASN A 374 6.61 28.91 -17.32
C ASN A 374 5.57 29.05 -16.19
N ARG A 375 4.34 29.42 -16.55
CA ARG A 375 3.18 29.53 -15.66
C ARG A 375 2.30 28.28 -15.66
N TYR A 376 2.69 27.21 -16.36
CA TYR A 376 1.93 25.97 -16.32
C TYR A 376 1.93 25.40 -14.90
N ARG A 377 0.74 25.15 -14.36
CA ARG A 377 0.52 24.59 -13.02
C ARG A 377 -0.40 23.36 -13.05
N GLY A 378 -0.52 22.73 -14.23
CA GLY A 378 -1.34 21.55 -14.42
C GLY A 378 -0.80 20.29 -13.76
N SER A 379 -1.53 19.19 -13.94
CA SER A 379 -1.27 17.91 -13.25
C SER A 379 -0.61 16.85 -14.13
N ARG A 380 -0.20 17.17 -15.36
CA ARG A 380 0.54 16.23 -16.22
C ARG A 380 1.80 15.75 -15.50
N SER A 381 2.04 14.45 -15.40
CA SER A 381 3.19 13.86 -14.70
C SER A 381 3.92 12.78 -15.51
N TRP A 382 3.82 12.86 -16.84
CA TRP A 382 4.49 11.97 -17.77
C TRP A 382 4.97 12.74 -19.00
N THR A 383 6.05 12.24 -19.60
CA THR A 383 6.69 12.83 -20.77
C THR A 383 6.00 12.42 -22.06
N ARG A 384 6.42 12.96 -23.19
CA ARG A 384 5.88 12.64 -24.52
C ARG A 384 6.09 11.18 -24.91
N SER A 385 7.22 10.60 -24.54
CA SER A 385 7.49 9.17 -24.72
C SER A 385 6.80 8.26 -23.68
N GLY A 386 6.12 8.85 -22.68
CA GLY A 386 5.37 8.12 -21.66
C GLY A 386 6.15 7.84 -20.37
N HIS A 387 7.37 8.36 -20.20
CA HIS A 387 8.11 8.18 -18.95
C HIS A 387 7.47 8.96 -17.80
N ALA A 388 7.40 8.33 -16.61
CA ALA A 388 6.92 8.98 -15.41
C ALA A 388 7.91 10.04 -14.93
N CYS A 389 7.38 11.23 -14.63
CA CYS A 389 8.17 12.30 -14.07
C CYS A 389 8.66 11.97 -12.65
N LEU A 390 9.90 12.37 -12.35
CA LEU A 390 10.45 12.38 -11.00
C LEU A 390 9.88 13.54 -10.18
N ASN A 391 9.86 13.35 -8.86
CA ASN A 391 9.45 14.40 -7.93
C ASN A 391 10.53 15.49 -7.83
N TRP A 392 10.17 16.75 -8.03
CA TRP A 392 11.12 17.88 -8.00
C TRP A 392 11.82 18.08 -6.66
N SER A 393 11.25 17.57 -5.56
CA SER A 393 11.90 17.58 -4.24
C SER A 393 12.97 16.50 -4.09
N ASN A 394 13.00 15.53 -5.00
CA ASN A 394 13.98 14.44 -5.01
C ASN A 394 15.08 14.66 -6.04
N THR A 395 15.09 15.78 -6.77
CA THR A 395 16.09 16.13 -7.79
C THR A 395 17.04 17.22 -7.31
N LEU A 396 17.36 17.22 -6.00
CA LEU A 396 18.17 18.26 -5.34
C LEU A 396 19.58 18.40 -5.93
N ASP A 397 20.09 17.32 -6.52
CA ASP A 397 21.39 17.20 -7.18
C ASP A 397 21.40 17.66 -8.65
N ARG A 398 20.27 18.14 -9.17
CA ARG A 398 20.12 18.56 -10.58
C ARG A 398 20.12 20.07 -10.72
N ASP A 399 20.45 20.54 -11.93
CA ASP A 399 20.53 21.96 -12.30
C ASP A 399 19.25 22.73 -11.94
N VAL A 400 18.09 22.08 -12.08
CA VAL A 400 16.79 22.60 -11.66
C VAL A 400 16.27 21.77 -10.50
N SER A 401 16.25 22.36 -9.32
CA SER A 401 15.73 21.69 -8.12
C SER A 401 15.02 22.65 -7.19
N THR A 402 14.39 22.11 -6.16
CA THR A 402 13.79 22.93 -5.09
C THR A 402 14.80 23.79 -4.32
N LEU A 403 16.11 23.51 -4.43
CA LEU A 403 17.16 24.41 -3.95
C LEU A 403 17.34 25.64 -4.85
N SER A 404 17.27 25.44 -6.17
CA SER A 404 17.39 26.53 -7.16
C SER A 404 16.13 27.42 -7.20
N TYR A 405 14.97 26.91 -6.76
CA TYR A 405 13.71 27.66 -6.68
C TYR A 405 13.02 27.47 -5.32
N PRO A 406 13.56 28.09 -4.25
CA PRO A 406 12.97 28.01 -2.92
C PRO A 406 11.56 28.61 -2.90
N HIS A 407 10.71 28.11 -1.99
CA HIS A 407 9.28 28.46 -1.87
C HIS A 407 8.40 28.13 -3.08
N GLY A 408 8.89 27.35 -4.06
CA GLY A 408 8.09 26.90 -5.20
C GLY A 408 7.77 28.00 -6.21
N SER A 409 8.63 28.99 -6.35
CA SER A 409 8.49 30.15 -7.25
C SER A 409 8.27 29.78 -8.73
N ALA A 410 8.75 28.61 -9.17
CA ALA A 410 8.51 28.05 -10.51
C ALA A 410 7.43 26.95 -10.56
N GLY A 411 6.67 26.77 -9.48
CA GLY A 411 5.71 25.69 -9.33
C GLY A 411 6.36 24.32 -9.15
N ILE A 412 7.66 24.25 -8.87
CA ILE A 412 8.35 23.02 -8.49
C ILE A 412 8.25 22.82 -6.98
N GLY A 413 8.10 21.57 -6.52
CA GLY A 413 7.83 21.27 -5.11
C GLY A 413 7.73 19.77 -4.86
N ASN A 414 7.01 19.37 -3.81
CA ASN A 414 6.83 17.95 -3.47
C ASN A 414 5.74 17.28 -4.31
N HIS A 415 5.98 17.23 -5.62
CA HIS A 415 5.16 16.57 -6.62
C HIS A 415 6.00 16.26 -7.85
N ASN A 416 5.48 15.45 -8.76
CA ASN A 416 6.13 15.09 -10.02
C ASN A 416 5.44 15.67 -11.26
N PHE A 417 4.63 16.72 -11.11
CA PHE A 417 3.99 17.34 -12.27
C PHE A 417 4.98 18.11 -13.15
N CYS A 418 4.81 18.09 -14.46
CA CYS A 418 5.62 18.81 -15.44
C CYS A 418 5.62 20.31 -15.17
N ARG A 419 6.78 20.95 -15.27
CA ARG A 419 6.95 22.40 -15.06
C ARG A 419 7.88 22.96 -16.11
N ASN A 420 7.86 24.28 -16.28
CA ASN A 420 8.90 24.94 -17.03
C ASN A 420 9.59 26.03 -16.19
N PRO A 421 10.50 25.64 -15.28
CA PRO A 421 11.21 26.59 -14.44
C PRO A 421 12.27 27.40 -15.21
N TYR A 422 12.79 26.88 -16.32
CA TYR A 422 13.88 27.50 -17.07
C TYR A 422 13.37 28.39 -18.20
N PRO A 423 13.74 29.69 -18.26
CA PRO A 423 13.23 30.62 -19.28
C PRO A 423 13.54 30.20 -20.73
N GLY A 424 14.66 29.50 -20.96
CA GLY A 424 15.10 29.09 -22.30
C GLY A 424 14.40 27.84 -22.86
N SER A 425 13.62 27.12 -22.05
CA SER A 425 12.91 25.91 -22.52
C SER A 425 11.58 26.30 -23.18
N PRO A 426 11.21 25.72 -24.34
CA PRO A 426 10.04 26.12 -25.13
C PRO A 426 8.70 25.56 -24.66
N GLN A 427 8.69 24.58 -23.75
CA GLN A 427 7.48 23.95 -23.20
C GLN A 427 7.76 23.23 -21.87
N PRO A 428 6.73 22.84 -21.09
CA PRO A 428 6.94 22.14 -19.83
C PRO A 428 7.57 20.76 -20.00
N TRP A 429 8.37 20.39 -19.01
CA TRP A 429 9.18 19.17 -18.99
C TRP A 429 9.30 18.64 -17.56
N CYS A 430 9.93 17.48 -17.40
CA CYS A 430 10.30 16.95 -16.12
C CYS A 430 11.55 16.06 -16.23
N TYR A 431 12.21 15.81 -15.09
CA TYR A 431 13.22 14.77 -15.00
C TYR A 431 12.57 13.40 -15.02
N VAL A 432 13.28 12.41 -15.56
CA VAL A 432 12.87 11.00 -15.57
C VAL A 432 14.00 10.13 -15.04
N GLY A 433 13.65 8.97 -14.49
CA GLY A 433 14.61 8.06 -13.84
C GLY A 433 15.35 7.11 -14.80
N ASP A 434 15.38 7.40 -16.10
CA ASP A 434 15.99 6.54 -17.11
C ASP A 434 17.50 6.84 -17.26
N ILE A 435 18.30 5.81 -17.53
CA ILE A 435 19.78 5.91 -17.67
C ILE A 435 20.22 6.54 -19.00
N ARG A 436 19.35 6.62 -20.01
CA ARG A 436 19.62 7.19 -21.33
C ARG A 436 18.98 8.56 -21.52
N ILE A 437 17.86 8.82 -20.84
CA ILE A 437 17.11 10.07 -20.91
C ILE A 437 16.95 10.60 -19.49
N PHE A 438 17.62 11.69 -19.13
CA PHE A 438 17.54 12.24 -17.77
C PHE A 438 16.40 13.24 -17.59
N TRP A 439 15.92 13.85 -18.67
CA TRP A 439 14.77 14.75 -18.69
C TRP A 439 14.12 14.69 -20.08
N GLU A 440 12.83 15.00 -20.14
CA GLU A 440 12.11 15.09 -21.41
C GLU A 440 10.92 16.04 -21.29
N TYR A 441 10.50 16.60 -22.43
CA TYR A 441 9.29 17.37 -22.52
C TYR A 441 8.04 16.54 -22.27
N CYS A 442 7.05 17.20 -21.67
CA CYS A 442 5.74 16.62 -21.48
C CYS A 442 4.85 16.91 -22.68
N GLU A 443 4.02 15.94 -23.04
CA GLU A 443 2.95 16.15 -24.01
C GLU A 443 1.80 16.88 -23.34
N ILE A 444 1.81 18.20 -23.43
CA ILE A 444 0.76 19.09 -22.91
C ILE A 444 0.31 19.94 -24.10
N PRO A 445 -0.99 20.03 -24.42
CA PRO A 445 -1.47 20.89 -25.49
C PRO A 445 -1.17 22.36 -25.20
N ARG A 446 -1.01 23.18 -26.25
CA ARG A 446 -1.02 24.64 -26.09
C ARG A 446 -2.46 25.10 -25.90
N CYS A 447 -2.65 26.16 -25.11
CA CYS A 447 -4.00 26.69 -24.93
C CYS A 447 -4.43 27.42 -26.20
N ASP A 448 -5.49 26.95 -26.86
CA ASP A 448 -6.19 27.71 -27.92
C ASP A 448 -6.75 29.01 -27.34
N TYR A 449 -6.49 30.14 -27.98
CA TYR A 449 -6.92 31.46 -27.48
C TYR A 449 -8.44 31.62 -27.49
#